data_AF-A0A5Z3T419-F1
#
_entry.id   AF-A0A5Z3T419-F1
#
_cell.length_a   1.000
_cell.length_b   1.000
_cell.length_c   1.000
_cell.angle_alpha   90.00
_cell.angle_beta   90.00
_cell.angle_gamma   90.00
#
_symmetry.space_group_name_H-M   'P 1'
#
loop_
_entity.id
_entity.type
_entity.pdbx_description
1 polymer ?
#
loop_
_entity_poly.entity_id
_entity_poly.type
_entity_poly.pdbx_seq_one_letter_code
_entity_poly.pdbx_strand_id
1 'polypeptide(L)' 'MVQTQNKRTTMAITADRKFQLEQIAIKRSVIAGRIFSWTDIVNELIDELLIKELGEEQGNDKKST' A
#
# COMPACT_ATOMS: atom_id res chain seq x y z
N MET A 1 0.96 3.54 -24.84
CA MET A 1 0.48 3.62 -23.45
C MET A 1 1.17 2.50 -22.68
N VAL A 2 2.11 2.81 -21.79
CA VAL A 2 2.80 1.76 -21.02
C VAL A 2 1.78 1.23 -20.01
N GLN A 3 1.23 0.04 -20.27
CA GLN A 3 0.52 -0.69 -19.24
C GLN A 3 1.57 -1.08 -18.19
N THR A 4 1.54 -0.43 -17.04
CA THR A 4 2.30 -0.87 -15.87
C THR A 4 1.69 -2.20 -15.45
N GLN A 5 2.18 -3.31 -16.01
CA GLN A 5 1.73 -4.62 -15.63
C GLN A 5 2.15 -4.87 -14.18
N ASN A 6 1.20 -5.29 -13.35
CA ASN A 6 1.48 -5.71 -12.00
C ASN A 6 2.51 -6.84 -12.03
N LYS A 7 3.61 -6.66 -11.30
CA LYS A 7 4.63 -7.69 -11.14
C LYS A 7 4.30 -8.55 -9.93
N ARG A 8 4.43 -9.86 -10.08
CA ARG A 8 4.30 -10.79 -8.95
C ARG A 8 5.54 -10.70 -8.08
N THR A 9 5.34 -10.32 -6.83
CA THR A 9 6.41 -10.19 -5.83
C THR A 9 6.14 -11.16 -4.68
N THR A 10 7.21 -11.74 -4.13
CA THR A 10 7.14 -12.55 -2.90
C THR A 10 7.54 -11.69 -1.71
N MET A 11 6.82 -11.79 -0.60
CA MET A 11 7.09 -11.06 0.64
C MET A 11 7.11 -12.04 1.82
N ALA A 12 8.05 -11.84 2.74
CA ALA A 12 8.04 -12.51 4.03
C ALA A 12 7.06 -11.78 4.96
N ILE A 13 6.09 -12.50 5.51
CA ILE A 13 5.11 -11.99 6.47
C ILE A 13 4.76 -13.08 7.47
N THR A 14 4.52 -12.71 8.73
CA THR A 14 4.07 -13.67 9.73
C THR A 14 2.61 -14.07 9.49
N ALA A 15 2.23 -15.28 9.91
CA ALA A 15 0.85 -15.75 9.79
C ALA A 15 -0.14 -14.81 10.51
N ASP A 16 0.22 -14.32 11.69
CA ASP A 16 -0.59 -13.37 12.48
C ASP A 16 -0.82 -12.05 11.73
N ARG A 17 0.22 -11.44 11.16
CA ARG A 17 0.07 -10.19 10.38
C ARG A 17 -0.79 -10.40 9.14
N LYS A 18 -0.59 -11.52 8.44
CA LYS A 18 -1.43 -11.89 7.28
C LYS A 18 -2.89 -12.03 7.69
N PHE A 19 -3.17 -12.71 8.80
CA PHE A 19 -4.53 -12.87 9.32
C PHE A 19 -5.17 -11.52 9.66
N GLN A 20 -4.45 -10.61 10.33
CA GLN A 20 -4.95 -9.28 10.65
C GLN A 20 -5.29 -8.47 9.38
N LEU A 21 -4.44 -8.52 8.35
CA LEU A 21 -4.70 -7.88 7.06
C LEU A 21 -5.91 -8.48 6.34
N GLU A 22 -6.11 -9.80 6.43
CA GLU A 22 -7.30 -10.47 5.92
C GLU A 22 -8.58 -10.00 6.63
N GLN A 23 -8.55 -9.85 7.96
CA GLN A 23 -9.70 -9.31 8.71
C GLN A 23 -10.04 -7.87 8.29
N ILE A 24 -9.02 -7.03 8.08
CA ILE A 24 -9.20 -5.66 7.59
C ILE A 24 -9.83 -5.67 6.19
N ALA A 25 -9.30 -6.49 5.28
CA ALA A 25 -9.80 -6.61 3.92
C ALA A 25 -11.27 -7.08 3.89
N ILE A 26 -11.65 -8.05 4.73
CA ILE A 26 -13.03 -8.52 4.87
C ILE A 26 -13.94 -7.37 5.35
N LYS A 27 -13.55 -6.68 6.42
CA LYS A 27 -14.34 -5.56 6.97
C LYS A 27 -14.55 -4.46 5.91
N ARG A 28 -13.50 -4.09 5.19
CA ARG A 28 -13.55 -3.09 4.13
C ARG A 28 -14.41 -3.55 2.95
N SER A 29 -14.36 -4.84 2.62
CA SER A 29 -15.18 -5.42 1.56
C SER A 29 -16.67 -5.31 1.84
N VAL A 30 -17.07 -5.60 3.09
CA VAL A 30 -18.46 -5.46 3.53
C VAL A 30 -18.93 -4.01 3.43
N ILE A 31 -18.10 -3.06 3.90
CA ILE A 31 -18.45 -1.63 3.91
C ILE A 31 -18.57 -1.08 2.48
N ALA A 32 -17.65 -1.47 1.59
CA ALA A 32 -17.57 -0.91 0.24
C ALA A 32 -18.44 -1.63 -0.80
N GLY A 33 -19.04 -2.78 -0.47
CA GLY A 33 -19.82 -3.59 -1.41
C GLY A 33 -18.98 -4.19 -2.55
N ARG A 34 -17.65 -4.30 -2.38
CA ARG A 34 -16.72 -4.92 -3.35
C ARG A 34 -15.64 -5.71 -2.64
N ILE A 35 -15.05 -6.70 -3.31
CA ILE A 35 -14.02 -7.56 -2.70
C ILE A 35 -12.68 -6.83 -2.67
N PHE A 36 -12.05 -6.81 -1.49
CA PHE A 36 -10.65 -6.48 -1.28
C PHE A 36 -9.91 -7.71 -0.76
N SER A 37 -8.67 -7.88 -1.22
CA SER A 37 -7.71 -8.86 -0.72
C SER A 37 -6.76 -8.22 0.30
N TRP A 38 -6.10 -9.05 1.12
CA TRP A 38 -5.07 -8.56 2.03
C TRP A 38 -3.90 -7.88 1.29
N THR A 39 -3.61 -8.28 0.05
CA THR A 39 -2.60 -7.64 -0.79
C THR A 39 -3.00 -6.25 -1.25
N ASP A 40 -4.30 -5.96 -1.42
CA ASP A 40 -4.75 -4.60 -1.76
C ASP A 40 -4.47 -3.65 -0.60
N ILE A 41 -4.69 -4.11 0.64
CA ILE A 41 -4.35 -3.34 1.85
C ILE A 41 -2.85 -3.08 1.92
N VAL A 42 -2.02 -4.08 1.62
CA VAL A 42 -0.56 -3.91 1.62
C VAL A 42 -0.12 -2.90 0.55
N ASN A 43 -0.69 -2.96 -0.66
CA ASN A 43 -0.35 -2.03 -1.73
C ASN A 43 -0.72 -0.58 -1.34
N GLU A 44 -1.89 -0.37 -0.75
CA GLU A 44 -2.29 0.96 -0.26
C GLU A 44 -1.33 1.49 0.81
N LEU A 45 -0.91 0.64 1.76
CA LEU A 45 0.09 1.02 2.79
C LEU A 45 1.46 1.35 2.20
N ILE A 46 1.87 0.61 1.15
CA ILE A 46 3.11 0.90 0.42
C ILE A 46 2.99 2.26 -0.28
N ASP A 47 1.86 2.52 -0.95
CA ASP A 47 1.63 3.79 -1.64
C ASP A 47 1.64 4.97 -0.65
N GLU A 48 0.99 4.83 0.51
CA GLU A 48 1.01 5.84 1.58
C GLU A 48 2.44 6.11 2.08
N LEU A 49 3.24 5.06 2.29
CA LEU A 49 4.64 5.19 2.70
C LEU A 49 5.46 5.89 1.61
N LEU A 50 5.29 5.51 0.34
CA LEU A 50 6.01 6.11 -0.78
C LEU A 50 5.66 7.59 -0.95
N ILE A 51 4.38 7.95 -0.83
CA ILE A 51 3.94 9.35 -0.88
C ILE A 51 4.58 10.15 0.25
N LYS A 52 4.61 9.59 1.46
CA LYS A 52 5.21 10.24 2.62
C LYS A 52 6.71 10.50 2.41
N GLU A 53 7.47 9.47 2.09
CA GLU A 53 8.93 9.58 2.00
C GLU A 53 9.37 10.37 0.74
N LEU A 54 8.75 10.14 -0.42
CA LEU A 54 9.09 10.86 -1.66
C LEU A 54 8.50 12.29 -1.69
N GLY A 55 7.41 12.53 -0.98
CA GLY A 55 6.85 13.87 -0.78
C GLY A 55 7.66 14.72 0.18
N GLU A 56 8.34 14.11 1.16
CA GLU A 56 9.25 14.78 2.09
C GLU A 56 10.57 15.21 1.39
N GLU A 57 11.04 14.49 0.36
CA GLU A 57 12.26 14.85 -0.39
C GLU A 57 12.14 16.15 -1.21
N GLN A 58 10.93 16.59 -1.60
CA GLN A 58 10.74 17.85 -2.34
C GLN A 58 10.69 19.11 -1.44
N GLY A 59 10.84 18.96 -0.13
CA GLY A 59 10.77 20.06 0.84
C GLY A 59 12.10 20.71 1.21
N ASN A 60 13.25 20.12 0.88
CA ASN A 60 14.55 20.56 1.42
C ASN A 60 15.41 21.42 0.47
N ASP A 61 15.01 21.61 -0.79
CA ASP A 61 15.75 22.41 -1.78
C ASP A 61 15.40 23.92 -1.80
N LYS A 62 14.75 24.45 -0.75
CA LYS A 62 14.47 25.90 -0.62
C LYS A 62 15.18 26.57 0.55
N LYS A 63 16.39 26.11 0.88
CA LYS A 63 17.34 26.89 1.70
C LYS A 63 18.63 27.19 0.93
N SER A 64 18.52 28.05 -0.07
CA SER A 64 19.66 28.84 -0.57
C SER A 64 19.15 29.98 -1.44
N THR A 65 18.94 31.14 -0.84
CA THR A 65 19.38 32.46 -1.33
C THR A 65 19.39 33.41 -0.14
#